data_AF-A0AAP2G815-F1
#
_entry.id   AF-A0AAP2G815-F1
#
_cell.length_a   1.000
_cell.length_b   1.000
_cell.length_c   1.000
_cell.angle_alpha   90.00
_cell.angle_beta   90.00
_cell.angle_gamma   90.00
#
_symmetry.space_group_name_H-M   'P 1'
#
loop_
_entity.id
_entity.type
_entity.pdbx_description
1 polymer ?
#
loop_
_entity_poly.entity_id
_entity_poly.type
_entity_poly.pdbx_seq_one_letter_code
_entity_poly.pdbx_strand_id
1 'polypeptide(L)'
;MAIVLTKEQRQGPPLSDVAFAEWFVDEIMPEMHAVERRALKRVECLRKVKSARAYIQHFGFSVTSHQGQVMSLMWILGPNFFEFSPFREILADRATPPAVKVEKLWQVEDEAMQYAEDHCDDRYWYPRLVAGNILGLKPYSEMSEDELQQPVDERDDDPWSHFHDNDS
;
A
#
# COMPACT_ATOMS: atom_id res chain seq x y z
N MET A 1 15.99 -1.58 7.68
CA MET A 1 16.38 -1.10 6.33
C MET A 1 15.68 0.23 6.05
N ALA A 2 16.33 1.21 5.42
CA ALA A 2 15.76 2.55 5.21
C ALA A 2 15.59 2.82 3.71
N ILE A 3 14.37 3.16 3.27
CA ILE A 3 14.10 3.55 1.88
C ILE A 3 14.63 4.97 1.66
N VAL A 4 15.53 5.11 0.69
CA VAL A 4 16.19 6.37 0.38
C VAL A 4 15.55 7.02 -0.83
N LEU A 5 14.88 8.16 -0.62
CA LEU A 5 14.32 8.96 -1.71
C LEU A 5 15.41 9.76 -2.43
N THR A 6 15.22 10.01 -3.72
CA THR A 6 16.04 10.97 -4.48
C THR A 6 15.83 12.40 -3.97
N LYS A 7 16.75 13.33 -4.29
CA LYS A 7 16.67 14.72 -3.84
C LYS A 7 15.38 15.41 -4.32
N GLU A 8 14.97 15.13 -5.55
CA GLU A 8 13.75 15.68 -6.16
C GLU A 8 12.50 15.15 -5.46
N GLN A 9 12.45 13.85 -5.15
CA GLN A 9 11.36 13.23 -4.39
C GLN A 9 11.24 13.75 -2.95
N ARG A 10 12.34 14.24 -2.35
CA ARG A 10 12.33 14.84 -0.99
C ARG A 10 11.88 16.30 -0.95
N GLN A 11 12.08 17.05 -2.03
CA GLN A 11 11.84 18.50 -2.08
C GLN A 11 10.57 18.87 -2.87
N GLY A 12 9.98 17.91 -3.59
CA GLY A 12 8.74 18.07 -4.33
C GLY A 12 7.47 17.99 -3.47
N PRO A 13 6.30 18.33 -4.04
CA PRO A 13 5.02 18.08 -3.41
C PRO A 13 4.80 16.58 -3.15
N PRO A 14 3.90 16.19 -2.22
CA PRO A 14 3.53 14.79 -2.02
C PRO A 14 3.18 14.10 -3.35
N LEU A 15 3.69 12.88 -3.56
CA LEU A 15 3.43 12.14 -4.80
C LEU A 15 1.94 11.78 -4.92
N SER A 16 1.39 11.92 -6.13
CA SER A 16 0.08 11.33 -6.49
C SER A 16 0.12 9.81 -6.35
N ASP A 17 -1.04 9.15 -6.29
CA ASP A 17 -1.11 7.69 -6.12
C ASP A 17 -0.45 6.93 -7.27
N VAL A 18 -0.62 7.44 -8.50
CA VAL A 18 0.06 6.91 -9.70
C VAL A 18 1.57 7.08 -9.58
N ALA A 19 2.05 8.30 -9.29
CA ALA A 19 3.48 8.58 -9.20
C ALA A 19 4.15 7.79 -8.05
N PHE A 20 3.45 7.60 -6.94
CA PHE A 20 3.93 6.75 -5.84
C PHE A 20 4.04 5.29 -6.25
N ALA A 21 3.04 4.75 -6.95
CA ALA A 21 3.07 3.38 -7.44
C ALA A 21 4.22 3.16 -8.42
N GLU A 22 4.40 4.05 -9.39
CA GLU A 22 5.52 4.01 -10.35
C GLU A 22 6.86 4.04 -9.62
N TRP A 23 7.05 5.02 -8.74
CA TRP A 23 8.26 5.13 -7.93
C TRP A 23 8.55 3.83 -7.16
N PHE A 24 7.56 3.30 -6.43
CA PHE A 24 7.77 2.11 -5.61
C PHE A 24 8.07 0.87 -6.46
N VAL A 25 7.32 0.65 -7.55
CA VAL A 25 7.47 -0.54 -8.39
C VAL A 25 8.74 -0.51 -9.23
N ASP A 26 9.18 0.68 -9.66
CA ASP A 26 10.33 0.81 -10.54
C ASP A 26 11.64 1.06 -9.80
N GLU A 27 11.62 1.67 -8.61
CA GLU A 27 12.83 1.94 -7.83
C GLU A 27 12.99 0.99 -6.63
N ILE A 28 11.91 0.64 -5.92
CA ILE A 28 12.02 -0.13 -4.66
C ILE A 28 11.85 -1.63 -4.87
N MET A 29 10.83 -2.06 -5.61
CA MET A 29 10.59 -3.49 -5.85
C MET A 29 11.73 -4.23 -6.57
N PRO A 30 12.48 -3.65 -7.53
CA PRO A 30 13.59 -4.39 -8.15
C PRO A 30 14.70 -4.73 -7.15
N GLU A 31 14.87 -3.95 -6.09
CA GLU A 31 15.88 -4.16 -5.06
C GLU A 31 15.37 -5.02 -3.91
N MET A 32 14.14 -4.76 -3.45
CA MET A 32 13.59 -5.36 -2.23
C MET A 32 12.60 -6.51 -2.46
N HIS A 33 11.90 -6.52 -3.60
CA HIS A 33 10.78 -7.43 -3.91
C HIS A 33 10.90 -7.98 -5.34
N ALA A 34 12.12 -8.37 -5.72
CA ALA A 34 12.46 -8.70 -7.09
C ALA A 34 11.77 -9.98 -7.59
N VAL A 35 11.42 -10.89 -6.67
CA VAL A 35 10.73 -12.15 -6.96
C VAL A 35 9.26 -11.85 -7.28
N GLU A 36 8.61 -11.07 -6.43
CA GLU A 36 7.22 -10.64 -6.57
C GLU A 36 7.03 -9.82 -7.85
N ARG A 37 7.93 -8.86 -8.11
CA ARG A 37 7.92 -8.04 -9.33
C ARG A 37 7.98 -8.88 -10.61
N ARG A 38 8.80 -9.93 -10.61
CA ARG A 38 8.91 -10.86 -11.74
C ARG A 38 7.68 -11.75 -11.87
N ALA A 39 7.13 -12.23 -10.75
CA ALA A 39 5.99 -13.13 -10.74
C ALA A 39 4.69 -12.45 -11.20
N LEU A 40 4.42 -11.24 -10.70
CA LEU A 40 3.17 -10.52 -10.97
C LEU A 40 3.23 -9.64 -12.23
N LYS A 41 4.42 -9.37 -12.76
CA LYS A 41 4.71 -8.34 -13.77
C LYS A 41 4.46 -6.92 -13.26
N ARG A 42 5.03 -5.94 -13.96
CA ARG A 42 5.05 -4.53 -13.55
C ARG A 42 3.65 -3.97 -13.31
N VAL A 43 2.75 -4.15 -14.28
CA VAL A 43 1.42 -3.52 -14.23
C VAL A 43 0.59 -4.02 -13.04
N GLU A 44 0.64 -5.30 -12.70
CA GLU A 44 -0.09 -5.80 -11.53
C GLU A 44 0.50 -5.27 -10.22
N CYS A 45 1.82 -5.12 -10.14
CA CYS A 45 2.46 -4.49 -8.99
C CYS A 45 2.00 -3.04 -8.82
N LEU A 46 1.90 -2.27 -9.92
CA LEU A 46 1.43 -0.88 -9.90
C LEU A 46 0.00 -0.79 -9.37
N ARG A 47 -0.88 -1.72 -9.78
CA ARG A 47 -2.27 -1.79 -9.30
C ARG A 47 -2.34 -2.06 -7.81
N LYS A 48 -1.66 -3.11 -7.34
CA LYS A 48 -1.61 -3.48 -5.93
C LYS A 48 -1.09 -2.32 -5.09
N VAL A 49 0.01 -1.67 -5.50
CA VAL A 49 0.61 -0.55 -4.76
C VAL A 49 -0.30 0.69 -4.77
N LYS A 50 -0.86 1.09 -5.92
CA LYS A 50 -1.78 2.24 -6.01
C LYS A 50 -2.96 2.05 -5.06
N SER A 51 -3.61 0.89 -5.13
CA SER A 51 -4.83 0.61 -4.37
C SER A 51 -4.57 0.47 -2.86
N ALA A 52 -3.54 -0.27 -2.47
CA ALA A 52 -3.19 -0.49 -1.07
C ALA A 52 -2.68 0.77 -0.35
N ARG A 53 -2.18 1.77 -1.08
CA ARG A 53 -1.69 3.03 -0.49
C ARG A 53 -2.76 3.74 0.35
N ALA A 54 -4.04 3.55 0.05
CA ALA A 54 -5.14 4.14 0.81
C ALA A 54 -5.15 3.69 2.29
N TYR A 55 -4.77 2.43 2.59
CA TYR A 55 -4.58 1.98 3.98
C TYR A 55 -3.46 2.72 4.68
N ILE A 56 -2.35 2.93 3.98
CA ILE A 56 -1.19 3.62 4.52
C ILE A 56 -1.54 5.09 4.84
N GLN A 57 -2.26 5.76 3.94
CA GLN A 57 -2.75 7.12 4.16
C GLN A 57 -3.73 7.19 5.35
N HIS A 58 -4.61 6.19 5.49
CA HIS A 58 -5.55 6.09 6.62
C HIS A 58 -4.84 6.09 7.98
N PHE A 59 -3.67 5.43 8.09
CA PHE A 59 -2.87 5.43 9.33
C PHE A 59 -2.07 6.71 9.58
N GLY A 60 -2.23 7.73 8.73
CA GLY A 60 -1.65 9.06 8.92
C GLY A 60 -0.23 9.22 8.38
N PHE A 61 0.23 8.31 7.52
CA PHE A 61 1.52 8.46 6.84
C PHE A 61 1.36 9.35 5.61
N SER A 62 1.87 10.58 5.67
CA SER A 62 1.86 11.54 4.56
C SER A 62 3.21 11.64 3.83
N VAL A 63 4.30 11.21 4.46
CA VAL A 63 5.66 11.27 3.89
C VAL A 63 5.92 10.04 3.03
N THR A 64 6.33 10.25 1.77
CA THR A 64 6.56 9.20 0.77
C THR A 64 7.49 8.08 1.26
N SER A 65 8.58 8.39 1.96
CA SER A 65 9.53 7.37 2.45
C SER A 65 8.88 6.46 3.50
N HIS A 66 8.12 7.03 4.44
CA HIS A 66 7.38 6.25 5.43
C HIS A 66 6.31 5.39 4.76
N GLN A 67 5.60 5.95 3.77
CA GLN A 67 4.62 5.19 3.00
C GLN A 67 5.27 4.01 2.27
N GLY A 68 6.42 4.22 1.64
CA GLY A 68 7.20 3.14 1.01
C GLY A 68 7.59 2.07 2.02
N GLN A 69 8.03 2.45 3.22
CA GLN A 69 8.46 1.47 4.23
C GLN A 69 7.30 0.61 4.72
N VAL A 70 6.11 1.21 4.89
CA VAL A 70 4.90 0.47 5.24
C VAL A 70 4.44 -0.40 4.07
N MET A 71 4.51 0.09 2.82
CA MET A 71 4.20 -0.70 1.62
C MET A 71 5.12 -1.91 1.48
N SER A 72 6.42 -1.76 1.78
CA SER A 72 7.35 -2.90 1.82
C SER A 72 6.95 -3.93 2.87
N LEU A 73 6.48 -3.51 4.05
CA LEU A 73 5.94 -4.46 5.04
C LEU A 73 4.69 -5.18 4.52
N MET A 74 3.83 -4.50 3.77
CA MET A 74 2.68 -5.15 3.11
C MET A 74 3.11 -6.24 2.11
N TRP A 75 4.22 -6.03 1.39
CA TRP A 75 4.77 -7.03 0.48
C TRP A 75 5.47 -8.19 1.20
N ILE A 76 6.04 -7.96 2.39
CA ILE A 76 6.73 -8.99 3.19
C ILE A 76 5.73 -9.83 3.99
N LEU A 77 4.80 -9.17 4.69
CA LEU A 77 3.92 -9.78 5.69
C LEU A 77 2.50 -10.00 5.19
N GLY A 78 2.18 -9.49 4.00
CA GLY A 78 0.82 -9.46 3.46
C GLY A 78 0.13 -8.11 3.63
N PRO A 79 -0.80 -7.76 2.71
CA PRO A 79 -1.46 -6.46 2.71
C PRO A 79 -2.39 -6.24 3.91
N ASN A 80 -2.76 -7.29 4.63
CA ASN A 80 -3.60 -7.23 5.84
C ASN A 80 -2.80 -7.28 7.14
N PHE A 81 -1.46 -7.15 7.12
CA PHE A 81 -0.64 -7.28 8.34
C PHE A 81 -1.09 -6.35 9.49
N PHE A 82 -1.69 -5.21 9.14
CA PHE A 82 -2.22 -4.22 10.09
C PHE A 82 -3.41 -4.72 10.92
N GLU A 83 -4.04 -5.84 10.57
CA GLU A 83 -5.12 -6.46 11.35
C GLU A 83 -4.60 -7.18 12.60
N PHE A 84 -3.32 -7.54 12.61
CA PHE A 84 -2.72 -8.39 13.63
C PHE A 84 -1.97 -7.57 14.71
N SER A 85 -1.94 -8.09 15.94
CA SER A 85 -1.10 -7.51 17.01
C SER A 85 0.35 -7.93 16.80
N PRO A 86 1.34 -7.07 17.06
CA PRO A 86 1.22 -5.69 17.60
C PRO A 86 1.05 -4.60 16.53
N PHE A 87 1.09 -4.93 15.23
CA PHE A 87 1.03 -3.96 14.14
C PHE A 87 -0.19 -3.04 14.24
N ARG A 88 -1.37 -3.62 14.47
CA ARG A 88 -2.62 -2.89 14.67
C ARG A 88 -2.51 -1.83 15.76
N GLU A 89 -1.88 -2.16 16.88
CA GLU A 89 -1.74 -1.28 18.04
C GLU A 89 -0.79 -0.12 17.73
N ILE A 90 0.34 -0.40 17.09
CA ILE A 90 1.30 0.62 16.64
C ILE A 90 0.64 1.58 15.64
N LEU A 91 -0.14 1.05 14.70
CA LEU A 91 -0.79 1.84 13.65
C LEU A 91 -1.95 2.67 14.19
N ALA A 92 -2.76 2.12 15.10
CA ALA A 92 -3.90 2.82 15.71
C ALA A 92 -3.51 3.93 16.69
N ASP A 93 -2.29 3.89 17.26
CA ASP A 93 -1.80 4.92 18.19
C ASP A 93 -1.65 6.29 17.50
N ARG A 94 -2.59 7.20 17.72
CA ARG A 94 -2.56 8.55 17.14
C ARG A 94 -1.58 9.50 17.81
N ALA A 95 -1.05 9.16 18.99
CA ALA A 95 -0.10 10.01 19.71
C ALA A 95 1.35 9.81 19.23
N THR A 96 1.68 8.62 18.74
CA THR A 96 3.03 8.34 18.22
C THR A 96 3.24 8.98 16.83
N PRO A 97 4.31 9.76 16.62
CA PRO A 97 4.63 10.33 15.30
C PRO A 97 4.88 9.26 14.22
N PRO A 98 4.54 9.52 12.93
CA PRO A 98 4.69 8.54 11.85
C PRO A 98 6.08 7.91 11.74
N ALA A 99 7.16 8.69 11.86
CA ALA A 99 8.52 8.16 11.79
C ALA A 99 8.79 7.08 12.86
N VAL A 100 8.36 7.36 14.10
CA VAL A 100 8.50 6.43 15.23
C VAL A 100 7.61 5.20 15.05
N LYS A 101 6.42 5.34 14.45
CA LYS A 101 5.60 4.17 14.09
C LYS A 101 6.34 3.26 13.14
N VAL A 102 6.94 3.81 12.08
CA VAL A 102 7.68 2.99 11.11
C VAL A 102 8.82 2.24 11.80
N GLU A 103 9.60 2.92 12.64
CA GLU A 103 10.67 2.26 13.42
C GLU A 103 10.13 1.10 14.26
N LYS A 104 9.03 1.31 15.00
CA LYS A 104 8.38 0.27 15.80
C LYS A 104 7.90 -0.91 14.95
N LEU A 105 7.32 -0.65 13.77
CA LEU A 105 6.83 -1.72 12.88
C LEU A 105 7.96 -2.63 12.40
N TRP A 106 9.14 -2.08 12.11
CA TRP A 106 10.33 -2.85 11.71
C TRP A 106 11.06 -3.53 12.88
N GLN A 107 10.64 -3.26 14.12
CA GLN A 107 11.19 -3.85 15.35
C GLN A 107 10.24 -4.86 15.99
N VAL A 108 9.11 -5.17 15.35
CA VAL A 108 8.21 -6.22 15.81
C VAL A 108 8.94 -7.57 15.79
N GLU A 109 8.73 -8.39 16.81
CA GLU A 109 9.38 -9.70 16.95
C GLU A 109 8.99 -10.65 15.81
N ASP A 110 9.93 -11.53 15.43
CA ASP A 110 9.80 -12.46 14.29
C ASP A 110 8.54 -13.34 14.38
N GLU A 111 8.12 -13.74 15.59
CA GLU A 111 6.92 -14.57 15.78
C GLU A 111 5.64 -13.86 15.30
N ALA A 112 5.52 -12.56 15.58
CA ALA A 112 4.37 -11.79 15.14
C ALA A 112 4.46 -11.48 13.63
N MET A 113 5.67 -11.30 13.09
CA MET A 113 5.89 -11.19 11.65
C MET A 113 5.44 -12.47 10.93
N GLN A 114 5.89 -13.64 11.39
CA GLN A 114 5.52 -14.94 10.82
C GLN A 114 4.01 -15.17 10.91
N TYR A 115 3.39 -14.82 12.04
CA TYR A 115 1.95 -14.96 12.18
C TYR A 115 1.19 -14.13 11.13
N ALA A 116 1.62 -12.90 10.87
CA ALA A 116 1.01 -12.05 9.84
C ALA A 116 1.19 -12.66 8.44
N GLU A 117 2.39 -13.15 8.12
CA GLU A 117 2.70 -13.81 6.84
C GLU A 117 1.82 -15.06 6.62
N ASP A 118 1.72 -15.92 7.62
CA ASP A 118 0.92 -17.17 7.56
C ASP A 118 -0.59 -16.91 7.41
N HIS A 119 -1.06 -15.73 7.81
CA HIS A 119 -2.47 -15.31 7.75
C HIS A 119 -2.71 -14.19 6.72
N CYS A 120 -1.81 -14.07 5.75
CA CYS A 120 -1.92 -13.12 4.65
C CYS A 120 -3.22 -13.33 3.84
N ASP A 121 -3.91 -12.23 3.53
CA ASP A 121 -5.11 -12.21 2.69
C ASP A 121 -4.94 -11.23 1.53
N ASP A 122 -4.69 -11.77 0.35
CA ASP A 122 -4.40 -11.02 -0.87
C ASP A 122 -5.55 -10.10 -1.32
N ARG A 123 -6.79 -10.30 -0.82
CA ARG A 123 -7.91 -9.38 -1.10
C ARG A 123 -7.64 -7.99 -0.57
N TYR A 124 -6.82 -7.85 0.47
CA TYR A 124 -6.46 -6.55 1.03
C TYR A 124 -5.52 -5.74 0.14
N TRP A 125 -5.03 -6.25 -0.99
CA TRP A 125 -4.44 -5.37 -2.00
C TRP A 125 -5.46 -4.39 -2.60
N TYR A 126 -6.75 -4.76 -2.56
CA TYR A 126 -7.85 -4.02 -3.16
C TYR A 126 -8.95 -3.79 -2.12
N PRO A 127 -8.99 -2.63 -1.43
CA PRO A 127 -9.88 -2.43 -0.29
C PRO A 127 -11.35 -2.73 -0.52
N ARG A 128 -11.85 -2.48 -1.73
CA ARG A 128 -13.25 -2.75 -2.12
C ARG A 128 -13.59 -4.25 -2.21
N LEU A 129 -12.61 -5.14 -2.23
CA LEU A 129 -12.84 -6.58 -2.14
C LEU A 129 -13.04 -7.05 -0.70
N VAL A 130 -12.75 -6.20 0.29
CA VAL A 130 -12.86 -6.51 1.71
C VAL A 130 -14.12 -5.84 2.27
N ALA A 131 -15.11 -6.66 2.59
CA ALA A 131 -16.35 -6.21 3.22
C ALA A 131 -16.05 -5.56 4.58
N GLY A 132 -16.58 -4.36 4.82
CA GLY A 132 -16.36 -3.65 6.08
C GLY A 132 -14.91 -3.22 6.32
N ASN A 133 -14.11 -3.05 5.25
CA ASN A 133 -12.72 -2.59 5.36
C ASN A 133 -12.60 -1.30 6.19
N ILE A 134 -11.42 -1.09 6.78
CA ILE A 134 -11.15 0.04 7.67
C ILE A 134 -11.26 1.42 6.99
N LEU A 135 -11.30 1.46 5.64
CA LEU A 135 -11.49 2.69 4.88
C LEU A 135 -12.98 3.05 4.72
N GLY A 136 -13.91 2.17 5.10
CA GLY A 136 -15.35 2.36 4.95
C GLY A 136 -15.81 2.32 3.50
N LEU A 137 -15.00 1.76 2.59
CA LEU A 137 -15.34 1.66 1.17
C LEU A 137 -16.33 0.52 0.94
N LYS A 138 -17.40 0.78 0.17
CA LYS A 138 -18.35 -0.27 -0.22
C LYS A 138 -17.76 -1.16 -1.32
N PRO A 139 -18.01 -2.48 -1.30
CA PRO A 139 -17.78 -3.33 -2.44
C PRO A 139 -18.56 -2.85 -3.67
N TYR A 140 -17.99 -3.00 -4.87
CA TYR A 140 -18.66 -2.62 -6.11
C TYR A 140 -20.02 -3.31 -6.29
N SER A 141 -20.16 -4.55 -5.81
CA SER A 141 -21.43 -5.29 -5.83
C SER A 141 -22.53 -4.71 -4.95
N GLU A 142 -22.18 -3.80 -4.03
CA GLU A 142 -23.11 -3.17 -3.08
C GLU A 142 -23.35 -1.68 -3.39
N MET A 143 -22.73 -1.17 -4.46
CA MET A 143 -22.95 0.19 -4.95
C MET A 143 -24.20 0.23 -5.84
N SER A 144 -25.01 1.27 -5.68
CA SER A 144 -26.14 1.57 -6.58
C SER A 144 -25.68 1.97 -7.98
N GLU A 145 -26.57 1.89 -8.98
CA GLU A 145 -26.27 2.35 -10.34
C GLU A 145 -25.85 3.83 -10.36
N ASP A 146 -26.46 4.67 -9.53
CA ASP A 146 -26.09 6.08 -9.38
C ASP A 146 -24.68 6.25 -8.78
N GLU A 147 -24.31 5.42 -7.79
CA GLU A 147 -22.96 5.43 -7.20
C GLU A 147 -21.90 4.92 -8.20
N LEU A 148 -22.26 4.00 -9.10
CA LEU A 148 -21.38 3.49 -10.16
C LEU A 148 -21.21 4.48 -11.32
N GLN A 149 -22.15 5.42 -11.50
CA GLN A 149 -22.11 6.46 -12.54
C GLN A 149 -21.45 7.76 -12.08
N GLN A 150 -21.16 7.91 -10.78
CA GLN A 150 -20.36 9.04 -10.29
C GLN A 150 -18.95 8.99 -10.91
N PRO A 151 -18.28 10.15 -11.07
CA PRO A 151 -16.88 10.17 -11.47
C PRO A 151 -16.11 9.21 -10.58
N VAL A 152 -15.38 8.28 -11.20
CA VAL A 152 -14.62 7.29 -10.43
C VAL A 152 -13.68 8.08 -9.52
N ASP A 153 -13.71 7.79 -8.21
CA ASP A 153 -12.76 8.35 -7.26
C ASP A 153 -11.35 8.16 -7.85
N GLU A 154 -10.48 9.16 -7.90
CA GLU A 154 -9.14 9.01 -8.52
C GLU A 154 -8.35 7.80 -7.98
N ARG A 155 -8.65 7.41 -6.73
CA ARG A 155 -8.13 6.21 -6.05
C ARG A 155 -8.64 4.90 -6.65
N ASP A 156 -9.86 4.92 -7.18
CA ASP A 156 -10.56 3.83 -7.86
C ASP A 156 -10.56 3.95 -9.38
N ASP A 157 -10.11 5.10 -9.91
CA ASP A 157 -10.08 5.37 -11.35
C ASP A 157 -9.34 4.25 -12.02
N ASP A 158 -9.98 3.72 -13.07
CA ASP A 158 -9.63 2.47 -13.74
C ASP A 158 -8.09 2.45 -13.91
N PRO A 159 -7.37 1.65 -13.11
CA PRO A 159 -5.92 1.65 -13.16
C PRO A 159 -5.41 0.98 -14.46
N TRP A 160 -6.30 0.38 -15.24
CA TRP A 160 -6.07 -0.20 -16.56
C TRP A 160 -5.95 0.88 -17.65
N SER A 161 -6.43 2.11 -17.40
CA SER A 161 -6.36 3.21 -18.37
C SER A 161 -5.03 4.00 -18.35
N HIS A 162 -4.32 4.01 -17.20
CA HIS A 162 -3.08 4.75 -17.04
C HIS A 162 -1.81 3.92 -17.24
N PHE A 163 -1.86 2.63 -16.91
CA PHE A 163 -0.68 1.76 -16.98
C PHE A 163 -0.75 0.86 -18.20
N HIS A 164 0.02 1.20 -19.21
CA HIS A 164 0.22 0.35 -20.39
C HIS A 164 1.50 -0.49 -20.22
N ASP A 165 1.44 -1.76 -20.62
CA ASP A 165 2.63 -2.57 -20.85
C ASP A 165 3.40 -1.94 -22.03
N ASN A 166 4.35 -1.05 -21.73
CA ASN A 166 5.41 -0.71 -22.68
C ASN A 166 6.48 -1.81 -22.57
N ASP A 167 6.13 -3.05 -22.89
CA ASP A 167 7.13 -4.09 -23.14
C ASP A 167 7.68 -3.85 -24.56
N SER A 168 8.85 -3.20 -24.61
CA SER A 168 9.80 -3.26 -25.75
C SER A 168 11.06 -3.99 -25.30
#